data_AF-A0A8T3Z5U3-F1
#
_entry.id   AF-A0A8T3Z5U3-F1
#
_cell.length_a   1.000
_cell.length_b   1.000
_cell.length_c   1.000
_cell.angle_alpha   90.00
_cell.angle_beta   90.00
_cell.angle_gamma   90.00
#
_symmetry.space_group_name_H-M   'P 1'
#
loop_
_entity.id
_entity.type
_entity.pdbx_description
1 polymer ?
#
loop_
_entity_poly.entity_id
_entity_poly.type
_entity_poly.pdbx_seq_one_letter_code
_entity_poly.pdbx_strand_id
1 'polypeptide(L)'
;MISHLRTRILVLFVSLILASATIVLFPRVPILVVLALFWLDKMGVEFFSIISYLGAEIVTFATVILGLMFGPVAALIIGIVFITAFHSCKFLIIPMPTRWPMFVPSPTDIIHAIGGCIAGFLVGLPFFSAFIIVIGIKTVLFAFYDLYWKGKPIDFVAAGLNIIFNLLFYVLVGVSLLTMMGL
;
A
#
# COMPACT_ATOMS: atom_id res chain seq x y z
N MET A 1 -13.62 -5.63 -29.10
CA MET A 1 -13.54 -6.77 -28.16
C MET A 1 -12.14 -7.37 -28.05
N ILE A 2 -11.43 -7.62 -29.17
CA ILE A 2 -10.08 -8.24 -29.18
C ILE A 2 -9.00 -7.32 -28.57
N SER A 3 -9.12 -6.00 -28.70
CA SER A 3 -8.17 -5.03 -28.12
C SER A 3 -8.13 -5.08 -26.59
N HIS A 4 -9.28 -5.13 -25.92
CA HIS A 4 -9.35 -5.21 -24.46
C HIS A 4 -8.79 -6.51 -23.90
N LEU A 5 -8.97 -7.63 -24.61
CA LEU A 5 -8.41 -8.92 -24.20
C LEU A 5 -6.88 -8.90 -24.25
N ARG A 6 -6.30 -8.33 -25.31
CA ARG A 6 -4.84 -8.17 -25.45
C ARG A 6 -4.25 -7.31 -24.34
N THR A 7 -4.89 -6.18 -24.03
CA THR A 7 -4.43 -5.31 -22.93
C THR A 7 -4.48 -6.04 -21.59
N ARG A 8 -5.55 -6.80 -21.32
CA ARG A 8 -5.67 -7.57 -20.08
C ARG A 8 -4.58 -8.63 -19.93
N ILE A 9 -4.30 -9.38 -21.00
CA ILE A 9 -3.27 -10.42 -21.01
C ILE A 9 -1.88 -9.80 -20.79
N LEU A 10 -1.56 -8.73 -21.51
CA LEU A 10 -0.24 -8.09 -21.45
C LEU A 10 0.03 -7.53 -20.06
N VAL A 11 -0.99 -6.96 -19.44
CA VAL A 11 -0.90 -6.44 -18.08
C VAL A 11 -0.75 -7.57 -17.06
N LEU A 12 -1.53 -8.65 -17.15
CA LEU A 12 -1.41 -9.82 -16.28
C LEU A 12 0.00 -10.40 -16.37
N PHE A 13 0.58 -10.40 -17.56
CA PHE A 13 1.93 -10.85 -17.81
C PHE A 13 2.97 -9.93 -17.17
N VAL A 14 2.81 -8.60 -17.29
CA VAL A 14 3.70 -7.61 -16.67
C VAL A 14 3.65 -7.68 -15.15
N SER A 15 2.47 -7.83 -14.55
CA SER A 15 2.33 -7.98 -13.10
C SER A 15 2.88 -9.31 -12.59
N LEU A 16 2.69 -10.41 -13.33
CA LEU A 16 3.35 -11.68 -13.01
C LEU A 16 4.86 -11.55 -13.10
N ILE A 17 5.41 -10.92 -14.14
CA ILE A 17 6.85 -10.72 -14.30
C ILE A 17 7.40 -9.86 -13.17
N LEU A 18 6.73 -8.77 -12.80
CA LEU A 18 7.16 -7.92 -11.69
C LEU A 18 7.13 -8.67 -10.37
N ALA A 19 6.05 -9.40 -10.07
CA ALA A 19 5.96 -10.24 -8.86
C ALA A 19 7.04 -11.32 -8.83
N SER A 20 7.24 -12.02 -9.95
CA SER A 20 8.25 -13.07 -10.11
C SER A 20 9.67 -12.52 -9.96
N ALA A 21 9.96 -11.35 -10.55
CA ALA A 21 11.25 -10.69 -10.45
C ALA A 21 11.59 -10.32 -9.00
N THR A 22 10.63 -9.83 -8.21
CA THR A 22 10.84 -9.58 -6.77
C THR A 22 11.09 -10.85 -5.96
N ILE A 23 10.39 -11.95 -6.25
CA ILE A 23 10.57 -13.22 -5.55
C ILE A 23 11.98 -13.78 -5.82
N VAL A 24 12.46 -13.65 -7.06
CA VAL A 24 13.80 -14.09 -7.48
C VAL A 24 14.90 -13.18 -6.92
N LEU A 25 14.68 -11.85 -6.91
CA LEU A 25 15.68 -10.87 -6.45
C LEU A 25 15.77 -10.76 -4.92
N PHE A 26 14.71 -11.11 -4.20
CA PHE A 26 14.65 -11.01 -2.75
C PHE A 26 13.96 -12.25 -2.15
N PRO A 27 14.63 -13.42 -2.08
CA PRO A 27 14.02 -14.68 -1.62
C PRO A 27 13.78 -14.74 -0.10
N ARG A 28 13.56 -13.59 0.56
CA ARG A 28 13.34 -13.51 2.00
C ARG A 28 11.83 -13.57 2.29
N VAL A 29 11.43 -14.44 3.21
CA VAL A 29 10.06 -14.59 3.73
C VAL A 29 9.34 -13.24 3.97
N PRO A 30 10.00 -12.21 4.53
CA PRO A 30 9.44 -10.88 4.66
C PRO A 30 8.88 -10.23 3.38
N ILE A 31 9.50 -10.40 2.22
CA ILE A 31 9.01 -9.74 1.00
C ILE A 31 7.72 -10.39 0.51
N LEU A 32 7.58 -11.71 0.70
CA LEU A 32 6.34 -12.42 0.38
C LEU A 32 5.18 -11.93 1.25
N VAL A 33 5.44 -11.66 2.54
CA VAL A 33 4.45 -11.07 3.44
C VAL A 33 4.04 -9.67 2.96
N VAL A 34 5.00 -8.81 2.63
CA VAL A 34 4.73 -7.46 2.10
C VAL A 34 3.89 -7.52 0.82
N LEU A 35 4.24 -8.40 -0.13
CA LEU A 35 3.48 -8.59 -1.37
C LEU A 35 2.08 -9.15 -1.11
N ALA A 36 1.93 -10.10 -0.18
CA ALA A 36 0.63 -10.63 0.21
C ALA A 36 -0.25 -9.55 0.86
N LEU A 37 0.33 -8.67 1.68
CA LEU A 37 -0.38 -7.54 2.29
C LEU A 37 -0.82 -6.51 1.25
N PHE A 38 0.04 -6.17 0.28
CA PHE A 38 -0.35 -5.29 -0.84
C PHE A 38 -1.47 -5.89 -1.68
N TRP A 39 -1.40 -7.20 -1.94
CA TRP A 39 -2.44 -7.91 -2.66
C TRP A 39 -3.75 -7.93 -1.87
N LEU A 40 -3.73 -8.24 -0.57
CA LEU A 40 -4.90 -8.25 0.30
C LEU A 40 -5.55 -6.87 0.39
N ASP A 41 -4.76 -5.79 0.48
CA ASP A 41 -5.27 -4.42 0.50
C ASP A 41 -5.99 -4.07 -0.81
N LYS A 42 -5.29 -4.20 -1.94
CA LYS A 42 -5.78 -3.71 -3.24
C LYS A 42 -6.78 -4.64 -3.91
N MET A 43 -6.72 -5.94 -3.66
CA MET A 43 -7.65 -6.92 -4.24
C MET A 43 -8.75 -7.33 -3.26
N GLY A 44 -8.44 -7.43 -1.96
CA GLY A 44 -9.38 -7.89 -0.94
C GLY A 44 -10.17 -6.75 -0.30
N VAL A 45 -9.48 -5.81 0.35
CA VAL A 45 -10.12 -4.75 1.15
C VAL A 45 -10.87 -3.75 0.28
N GLU A 46 -10.26 -3.26 -0.79
CA GLU A 46 -10.94 -2.33 -1.70
C GLU A 46 -12.08 -2.98 -2.51
N PHE A 47 -12.28 -4.30 -2.41
CA PHE A 47 -13.44 -4.98 -2.98
C PHE A 47 -14.68 -4.84 -2.08
N PHE A 48 -14.48 -4.77 -0.76
CA PHE A 48 -15.56 -4.53 0.21
C PHE A 48 -15.69 -3.02 0.48
N SER A 49 -16.66 -2.38 -0.16
CA SER A 49 -16.85 -0.91 -0.11
C SER A 49 -16.90 -0.33 1.31
N ILE A 50 -17.44 -1.07 2.27
CA ILE A 50 -17.56 -0.66 3.68
C ILE A 50 -16.19 -0.54 4.34
N ILE A 51 -15.27 -1.47 4.06
CA ILE A 51 -13.94 -1.49 4.67
C ILE A 51 -13.07 -0.38 4.08
N SER A 52 -13.23 -0.10 2.78
CA SER A 52 -12.61 1.07 2.14
C SER A 52 -13.11 2.40 2.71
N TYR A 53 -14.38 2.49 3.13
CA TYR A 53 -14.94 3.66 3.82
C TYR A 53 -14.39 3.86 5.24
N LEU A 54 -14.01 2.78 5.92
CA LEU A 54 -13.43 2.81 7.26
C LEU A 54 -11.94 3.19 7.29
N GLY A 55 -11.32 3.43 6.13
CA GLY A 55 -9.92 3.85 6.04
C GLY A 55 -8.92 2.75 6.43
N ALA A 56 -9.32 1.49 6.31
CA ALA A 56 -8.44 0.35 6.53
C ALA A 56 -7.38 0.29 5.42
N GLU A 57 -6.14 0.64 5.75
CA GLU A 57 -5.03 0.68 4.79
C GLU A 57 -3.91 -0.25 5.23
N ILE A 58 -4.12 -1.56 4.99
CA ILE A 58 -3.13 -2.62 5.20
C ILE A 58 -1.84 -2.32 4.41
N VAL A 59 -1.99 -1.60 3.29
CA VAL A 59 -0.91 -1.02 2.49
C VAL A 59 0.12 -0.27 3.34
N THR A 60 -0.31 0.44 4.39
CA THR A 60 0.57 1.25 5.25
C THR A 60 1.53 0.35 6.02
N PHE A 61 0.98 -0.70 6.62
CA PHE A 61 1.74 -1.69 7.36
C PHE A 61 2.78 -2.36 6.45
N ALA A 62 2.38 -2.74 5.23
CA ALA A 62 3.27 -3.29 4.22
C ALA A 62 4.41 -2.32 3.83
N THR A 63 4.10 -1.03 3.60
CA THR A 63 5.13 -0.03 3.28
C THR A 63 6.09 0.26 4.43
N VAL A 64 5.64 0.18 5.69
CA VAL A 64 6.49 0.38 6.86
C VAL A 64 7.47 -0.77 7.03
N ILE A 65 6.99 -2.01 6.90
CA ILE A 65 7.86 -3.20 6.87
C ILE A 65 8.92 -3.06 5.77
N LEU A 66 8.47 -2.71 4.57
CA LEU A 66 9.35 -2.53 3.41
C LEU A 66 10.45 -1.48 3.69
N GLY A 67 10.07 -0.34 4.28
CA GLY A 67 10.99 0.72 4.72
C GLY A 67 12.03 0.24 5.71
N LEU A 68 11.57 -0.36 6.81
CA LEU A 68 12.45 -0.79 7.89
C LEU A 68 13.42 -1.90 7.47
N MET A 69 13.04 -2.73 6.51
CA MET A 69 13.86 -3.89 6.10
C MET A 69 14.79 -3.62 4.93
N PHE A 70 14.34 -2.85 3.94
CA PHE A 70 15.05 -2.65 2.67
C PHE A 70 15.59 -1.22 2.53
N GLY A 71 15.27 -0.34 3.48
CA GLY A 71 15.70 1.04 3.50
C GLY A 71 14.81 1.98 2.68
N PRO A 72 15.05 3.30 2.79
CA PRO A 72 14.12 4.33 2.31
C PRO A 72 13.97 4.35 0.78
N VAL A 73 15.08 4.22 0.05
CA VAL A 73 15.09 4.26 -1.43
C VAL A 73 14.38 3.06 -2.04
N ALA A 74 14.70 1.85 -1.54
CA ALA A 74 14.05 0.63 -1.98
C ALA A 74 12.55 0.68 -1.68
N ALA A 75 12.17 1.15 -0.49
CA ALA A 75 10.78 1.24 -0.10
C ALA A 75 9.97 2.24 -0.94
N LEU A 76 10.57 3.36 -1.32
CA LEU A 76 9.95 4.33 -2.21
C LEU A 76 9.70 3.71 -3.60
N ILE A 77 10.73 3.12 -4.22
CA ILE A 77 10.65 2.58 -5.58
C ILE A 77 9.69 1.39 -5.62
N ILE A 78 9.87 0.43 -4.72
CA ILE A 78 9.03 -0.76 -4.64
C ILE A 78 7.60 -0.37 -4.25
N GLY A 79 7.42 0.55 -3.31
CA GLY A 79 6.10 1.07 -2.93
C GLY A 79 5.34 1.64 -4.13
N ILE A 80 5.95 2.55 -4.89
CA ILE A 80 5.33 3.14 -6.09
C ILE A 80 4.98 2.04 -7.10
N VAL A 81 5.94 1.19 -7.46
CA VAL A 81 5.75 0.18 -8.51
C VAL A 81 4.69 -0.84 -8.12
N PHE A 82 4.78 -1.42 -6.92
CA PHE A 82 3.89 -2.51 -6.51
C PHE A 82 2.49 -2.02 -6.17
N ILE A 83 2.34 -0.90 -5.45
CA ILE A 83 1.01 -0.38 -5.13
C ILE A 83 0.26 -0.07 -6.43
N THR A 84 0.91 0.62 -7.37
CA THR A 84 0.31 0.94 -8.68
C THR A 84 0.04 -0.31 -9.51
N ALA A 85 0.93 -1.31 -9.51
CA ALA A 85 0.72 -2.56 -10.22
C ALA A 85 -0.47 -3.36 -9.65
N PHE A 86 -0.56 -3.54 -8.33
CA PHE A 86 -1.66 -4.26 -7.70
C PHE A 86 -2.99 -3.53 -7.86
N HIS A 87 -3.00 -2.20 -7.68
CA HIS A 87 -4.19 -1.38 -7.92
C HIS A 87 -4.66 -1.49 -9.38
N SER A 88 -3.73 -1.47 -10.35
CA SER A 88 -4.06 -1.62 -11.77
C SER A 88 -4.58 -3.03 -12.12
N CYS A 89 -4.05 -4.06 -11.46
CA CYS A 89 -4.49 -5.44 -11.68
C CYS A 89 -5.95 -5.67 -11.28
N LYS A 90 -6.46 -4.97 -10.26
CA LYS A 90 -7.87 -5.06 -9.82
C LYS A 90 -8.84 -4.79 -10.98
N PHE A 91 -8.54 -3.78 -11.80
CA PHE A 91 -9.38 -3.38 -12.93
C PHE A 91 -9.36 -4.39 -14.10
N LEU A 92 -8.41 -5.31 -14.12
CA LEU A 92 -8.39 -6.41 -15.10
C LEU A 92 -9.34 -7.54 -14.73
N ILE A 93 -9.42 -7.83 -13.43
CA ILE A 93 -10.23 -8.92 -12.89
C ILE A 93 -11.69 -8.49 -12.87
N ILE A 94 -11.96 -7.26 -12.41
CA ILE A 94 -13.31 -6.69 -12.37
C ILE A 94 -13.31 -5.35 -13.12
N PRO A 95 -14.09 -5.22 -14.21
CA PRO A 95 -14.21 -3.96 -14.94
C PRO A 95 -14.99 -2.94 -14.09
N MET A 96 -14.27 -2.15 -13.30
CA MET A 96 -14.79 -0.99 -12.57
C MET A 96 -14.35 0.30 -13.28
N PRO A 97 -15.14 1.40 -13.20
CA PRO A 97 -14.71 2.69 -13.71
C PRO A 97 -13.40 3.13 -13.03
N THR A 98 -12.36 3.36 -13.82
CA THR A 98 -11.04 3.77 -13.34
C THR A 98 -11.06 5.26 -13.01
N ARG A 99 -10.67 5.62 -11.78
CA ARG A 99 -10.51 7.03 -11.37
C ARG A 99 -9.18 7.64 -11.82
N TRP A 100 -8.22 6.80 -12.19
CA TRP A 100 -6.86 7.17 -12.57
C TRP A 100 -6.36 6.25 -13.70
N PRO A 101 -5.44 6.69 -14.57
CA PRO A 101 -4.86 5.83 -15.60
C PRO A 101 -4.17 4.59 -15.01
N MET A 102 -4.34 3.43 -15.65
CA MET A 102 -3.68 2.19 -15.24
C MET A 102 -2.15 2.31 -15.41
N PHE A 103 -1.40 1.70 -14.50
CA PHE A 103 0.08 1.71 -14.45
C PHE A 103 0.72 3.09 -14.24
N VAL A 104 -0.09 4.10 -13.96
CA VAL A 104 0.39 5.43 -13.57
C VAL A 104 0.15 5.59 -12.07
N PRO A 105 1.19 5.91 -11.28
CA PRO A 105 1.02 6.10 -9.85
C PRO A 105 0.08 7.27 -9.59
N SER A 106 -0.95 7.00 -8.80
CA SER A 106 -1.84 8.05 -8.31
C SER A 106 -1.18 8.82 -7.17
N PRO A 107 -1.60 10.06 -6.87
CA PRO A 107 -1.08 10.81 -5.73
C PRO A 107 -1.18 10.03 -4.42
N THR A 108 -2.22 9.22 -4.25
CA THR A 108 -2.38 8.37 -3.06
C THR A 108 -1.34 7.26 -3.00
N ASP A 109 -1.00 6.63 -4.13
CA ASP A 109 0.06 5.61 -4.21
C ASP A 109 1.42 6.22 -3.83
N ILE A 110 1.68 7.45 -4.29
CA ILE A 110 2.89 8.20 -3.96
C ILE A 110 2.94 8.49 -2.45
N ILE A 111 1.84 8.93 -1.84
CA ILE A 111 1.79 9.18 -0.39
C ILE A 111 2.11 7.90 0.40
N HIS A 112 1.59 6.74 0.01
CA HIS A 112 1.93 5.47 0.64
C HIS A 112 3.43 5.14 0.53
N ALA A 113 4.00 5.33 -0.67
CA ALA A 113 5.42 5.08 -0.89
C ALA A 113 6.33 6.05 -0.12
N ILE A 114 5.92 7.31 0.03
CA ILE A 114 6.58 8.29 0.90
C ILE A 114 6.53 7.81 2.36
N GLY A 115 5.40 7.25 2.82
CA GLY A 115 5.30 6.64 4.14
C GLY A 115 6.32 5.53 4.36
N GLY A 116 6.50 4.64 3.38
CA GLY A 116 7.55 3.60 3.44
C GLY A 116 8.97 4.17 3.40
N CYS A 117 9.20 5.23 2.62
CA CYS A 117 10.47 5.94 2.60
C CYS A 117 10.81 6.53 3.97
N ILE A 118 9.86 7.21 4.60
CA ILE A 118 10.02 7.76 5.95
C ILE A 118 10.30 6.64 6.95
N ALA A 119 9.58 5.53 6.89
CA ALA A 119 9.84 4.37 7.74
C ALA A 119 11.29 3.86 7.61
N GLY A 120 11.86 3.87 6.41
CA GLY A 120 13.26 3.50 6.18
C GLY A 120 14.29 4.44 6.82
N PHE A 121 13.94 5.70 7.09
CA PHE A 121 14.79 6.59 7.90
C PHE A 121 14.65 6.32 9.40
N LEU A 122 13.64 5.55 9.82
CA LEU A 122 13.32 5.24 11.22
C LEU A 122 13.75 3.83 11.66
N VAL A 123 14.67 3.18 10.93
CA VAL A 123 15.15 1.80 11.19
C VAL A 123 15.66 1.56 12.62
N GLY A 124 16.08 2.61 13.33
CA GLY A 124 16.52 2.52 14.73
C GLY A 124 15.39 2.55 15.78
N LEU A 125 14.14 2.79 15.39
CA LEU A 125 13.00 2.82 16.30
C LEU A 125 12.26 1.48 16.33
N PRO A 126 11.60 1.14 17.45
CA PRO A 126 10.67 0.02 17.49
C PRO A 126 9.60 0.16 16.42
N PHE A 127 9.17 -0.96 15.82
CA PHE A 127 8.20 -0.97 14.72
C PHE A 127 6.96 -0.14 15.04
N PHE A 128 6.40 -0.29 16.24
CA PHE A 128 5.21 0.45 16.68
C PHE A 128 5.41 1.97 16.63
N SER A 129 6.56 2.47 17.08
CA SER A 129 6.88 3.89 17.06
C SER A 129 7.03 4.41 15.63
N ALA A 130 7.74 3.66 14.78
CA ALA A 130 7.87 3.99 13.37
C ALA A 130 6.51 4.02 12.66
N PHE A 131 5.64 3.04 12.96
CA PHE A 131 4.30 2.92 12.41
C PHE A 131 3.40 4.11 12.79
N ILE A 132 3.40 4.53 14.06
CA ILE A 132 2.63 5.70 14.50
C ILE A 132 3.08 6.98 13.79
N ILE A 133 4.41 7.21 13.70
CA ILE A 133 4.96 8.39 13.04
C ILE A 133 4.55 8.41 11.57
N VAL A 134 4.67 7.28 10.88
CA VAL A 134 4.32 7.15 9.46
C VAL A 134 2.84 7.38 9.23
N ILE A 135 1.96 6.80 10.06
CA ILE A 135 0.51 7.06 9.99
C ILE A 135 0.22 8.55 10.18
N GLY A 136 0.82 9.19 11.19
CA GLY A 136 0.61 10.61 11.45
C GLY A 136 0.98 11.47 10.24
N ILE A 137 2.17 11.28 9.69
CA ILE A 137 2.63 12.03 8.51
C ILE A 137 1.74 11.74 7.30
N LYS A 138 1.38 10.48 7.09
CA LYS A 138 0.49 10.06 6.01
C LYS A 138 -0.87 10.75 6.12
N THR A 139 -1.51 10.74 7.28
CA THR A 139 -2.79 11.40 7.51
C THR A 139 -2.73 12.89 7.18
N VAL A 140 -1.63 13.55 7.54
CA VAL A 140 -1.37 14.96 7.16
C VAL A 140 -1.26 15.10 5.63
N LEU A 141 -0.49 14.25 4.95
CA LEU A 141 -0.35 14.27 3.49
C LEU A 141 -1.69 14.02 2.77
N PHE A 142 -2.52 13.11 3.28
CA PHE A 142 -3.86 12.88 2.75
C PHE A 142 -4.78 14.08 2.96
N ALA A 143 -4.73 14.74 4.12
CA ALA A 143 -5.48 15.96 4.38
C ALA A 143 -5.06 17.10 3.43
N PHE A 144 -3.76 17.25 3.17
CA PHE A 144 -3.24 18.19 2.16
C PHE A 144 -3.75 17.84 0.76
N TYR A 145 -3.72 16.56 0.38
CA TYR A 145 -4.22 16.12 -0.92
C TYR A 145 -5.72 16.41 -1.08
N ASP A 146 -6.54 16.10 -0.09
CA ASP A 146 -7.98 16.35 -0.17
C ASP A 146 -8.31 17.85 -0.23
N LEU A 147 -7.58 18.69 0.53
CA LEU A 147 -7.78 20.14 0.54
C LEU A 147 -7.37 20.79 -0.78
N TYR A 148 -6.15 20.50 -1.26
CA TYR A 148 -5.58 21.22 -2.41
C TYR A 148 -5.90 20.59 -3.76
N TRP A 149 -6.00 19.26 -3.84
CA TRP A 149 -6.25 18.56 -5.11
C TRP A 149 -7.74 18.31 -5.37
N LYS A 150 -8.49 17.96 -4.32
CA LYS A 150 -9.93 17.68 -4.45
C LYS A 150 -10.83 18.85 -4.05
N GLY A 151 -10.28 19.90 -3.45
CA GLY A 151 -11.07 21.05 -2.96
C GLY A 151 -12.07 20.67 -1.86
N LYS A 152 -11.81 19.58 -1.13
CA LYS A 152 -12.71 19.08 -0.08
C LYS A 152 -12.23 19.53 1.30
N PRO A 153 -13.15 19.83 2.23
CA PRO A 153 -12.77 20.10 3.61
C PRO A 153 -12.11 18.85 4.22
N ILE A 154 -11.21 19.07 5.18
CA ILE A 154 -10.52 18.00 5.89
C ILE A 154 -11.55 17.23 6.73
N ASP A 155 -11.68 15.93 6.46
CA ASP A 155 -12.53 15.04 7.25
C ASP A 155 -11.74 14.42 8.42
N PHE A 156 -11.83 15.08 9.57
CA PHE A 156 -11.16 14.64 10.79
C PHE A 156 -11.71 13.33 11.35
N VAL A 157 -12.98 12.99 11.05
CA VAL A 157 -13.60 11.76 11.54
C VAL A 157 -13.02 10.56 10.77
N ALA A 158 -12.95 10.66 9.44
CA ALA A 158 -12.32 9.65 8.61
C ALA A 158 -10.83 9.46 8.95
N ALA A 159 -10.12 10.57 9.22
CA ALA A 159 -8.73 10.53 9.66
C ALA A 159 -8.56 9.78 11.00
N GLY A 160 -9.42 10.07 11.98
CA GLY A 160 -9.41 9.38 13.28
C GLY A 160 -9.72 7.89 13.16
N LEU A 161 -10.72 7.52 12.36
CA LEU A 161 -11.07 6.13 12.10
C LEU A 161 -9.93 5.37 11.41
N ASN A 162 -9.25 5.98 10.45
CA ASN A 162 -8.08 5.40 9.79
C ASN A 162 -6.97 5.08 10.80
N ILE A 163 -6.66 6.03 11.70
CA ILE A 163 -5.65 5.81 12.76
C ILE A 163 -6.07 4.64 13.67
N ILE A 164 -7.31 4.66 14.15
CA ILE A 164 -7.84 3.61 15.04
C ILE A 164 -7.80 2.24 14.34
N PHE A 165 -8.21 2.16 13.08
CA PHE A 165 -8.22 0.90 12.34
C PHE A 165 -6.81 0.36 12.12
N ASN A 166 -5.85 1.23 11.75
CA ASN A 166 -4.47 0.81 11.59
C ASN A 166 -3.85 0.34 12.92
N LEU A 167 -4.17 1.00 14.04
CA LEU A 167 -3.75 0.56 15.37
C LEU A 167 -4.39 -0.79 15.76
N LEU A 168 -5.69 -0.98 15.50
CA LEU A 168 -6.36 -2.25 15.75
C LEU A 168 -5.77 -3.37 14.89
N PHE A 169 -5.49 -3.10 13.61
CA PHE A 169 -4.83 -4.05 12.73
C PHE A 169 -3.44 -4.42 13.24
N TYR A 170 -2.65 -3.44 13.69
CA TYR A 170 -1.36 -3.68 14.32
C TYR A 170 -1.48 -4.65 15.50
N VAL A 171 -2.40 -4.39 16.43
CA VAL A 171 -2.56 -5.20 17.65
C VAL A 171 -3.08 -6.60 17.34
N LEU A 172 -4.08 -6.73 16.46
CA LEU A 172 -4.76 -8.00 16.21
C LEU A 172 -4.02 -8.93 15.24
N VAL A 173 -3.34 -8.36 14.24
CA VAL A 173 -2.73 -9.12 13.14
C VAL A 173 -1.24 -8.77 12.98
N GLY A 174 -0.89 -7.49 13.10
CA GLY A 174 0.46 -6.98 12.85
C GLY A 174 1.51 -7.61 13.76
N VAL A 175 1.28 -7.71 15.07
CA VAL A 175 2.23 -8.32 16.03
C VAL A 175 2.56 -9.78 15.66
N SER A 176 1.54 -10.57 15.30
CA SER A 176 1.72 -11.96 14.89
C SER A 176 2.55 -12.05 13.60
N LEU A 177 2.28 -11.18 12.62
CA LEU A 177 3.03 -11.12 11.37
C LEU A 177 4.50 -10.77 11.59
N LEU A 178 4.80 -9.77 12.42
CA LEU A 178 6.16 -9.38 12.77
C LEU A 178 6.91 -10.53 13.46
N THR A 179 6.26 -11.19 14.41
CA THR A 179 6.82 -12.36 15.10
C THR A 179 7.15 -13.49 14.11
N MET A 180 6.27 -13.79 13.14
CA MET A 180 6.53 -14.79 12.09
C MET A 180 7.68 -14.40 11.16
N MET A 181 7.93 -13.10 11.00
CA MET A 181 9.02 -12.55 10.20
C MET A 181 10.35 -12.45 10.97
N GLY A 182 10.34 -12.70 12.28
CA GLY A 182 11.49 -12.51 13.16
C GLY A 182 11.85 -11.04 13.41
N LEU A 183 10.85 -10.15 13.37
CA LEU A 183 10.97 -8.70 13.61
C LEU A 183 10.29 -8.27 14.92
#